data_AF-A0A1S1V5B3-F1
#
_entry.id   AF-A0A1S1V5B3-F1
#
_cell.length_a   1.000
_cell.length_b   1.000
_cell.length_c   1.000
_cell.angle_alpha   90.00
_cell.angle_beta   90.00
_cell.angle_gamma   90.00
#
_symmetry.space_group_name_H-M   'P 1'
#
loop_
_entity.id
_entity.type
_entity.pdbx_description
1 polymer ?
#
loop_
_entity_poly.entity_id
_entity_poly.type
_entity_poly.pdbx_seq_one_letter_code
_entity_poly.pdbx_strand_id
1 'polypeptide(L)' 'MTKSAIGSFAIIFGGICLSLELYALKFIQSLEFNTGSANLYPLDYATEAPMSIALIISISIIIYGISLSRSKSDSKK' A
#
# COMPACT_ATOMS: atom_id res chain seq x y z
N MET A 1 -11.74 21.78 1.74
CA MET A 1 -11.22 20.65 2.56
C MET A 1 -9.99 21.13 3.32
N THR A 2 -9.87 20.83 4.62
CA THR A 2 -8.65 21.19 5.35
C THR A 2 -7.52 20.24 4.97
N LYS A 3 -6.27 20.74 4.91
CA LYS A 3 -5.07 19.93 4.61
C LYS A 3 -4.95 18.69 5.52
N SER A 4 -5.52 18.76 6.73
CA SER A 4 -5.62 17.65 7.67
C SER A 4 -6.59 16.55 7.22
N ALA A 5 -7.76 16.92 6.69
CA ALA A 5 -8.70 15.95 6.15
C ALA A 5 -8.11 15.22 4.93
N ILE A 6 -7.39 15.96 4.07
CA ILE A 6 -6.71 15.37 2.90
C ILE A 6 -5.60 14.39 3.32
N GLY A 7 -4.82 14.73 4.36
CA GLY A 7 -3.78 13.85 4.89
C GLY A 7 -4.34 12.59 5.52
N SER A 8 -5.39 12.70 6.34
CA SER A 8 -6.08 11.54 6.91
C SER A 8 -6.70 10.65 5.83
N PHE A 9 -7.30 11.25 4.78
CA PHE A 9 -7.83 10.48 3.66
C PHE A 9 -6.73 9.73 2.90
N ALA A 10 -5.58 10.36 2.67
CA ALA A 10 -4.43 9.73 2.01
C ALA A 10 -3.87 8.55 2.82
N ILE A 11 -3.84 8.66 4.16
CA ILE A 11 -3.39 7.56 5.04
C ILE A 11 -4.39 6.40 4.99
N ILE A 12 -5.69 6.68 5.13
CA ILE A 12 -6.74 5.64 5.11
C ILE A 12 -6.77 4.96 3.75
N PHE A 13 -6.79 5.74 2.66
CA PHE A 13 -6.83 5.23 1.31
C PHE A 13 -5.56 4.43 0.96
N GLY A 14 -4.38 4.97 1.31
CA GLY A 14 -3.11 4.26 1.13
C GLY A 14 -3.06 2.94 1.91
N GLY A 15 -3.58 2.90 3.15
CA GLY A 15 -3.66 1.67 3.94
C GLY A 15 -4.63 0.63 3.36
N ILE A 16 -5.76 1.07 2.79
CA ILE A 16 -6.71 0.19 2.09
C ILE A 16 -6.05 -0.38 0.82
N CYS A 17 -5.39 0.46 0.01
CA CYS A 17 -4.63 0.02 -1.16
C CYS A 17 -3.56 -1.00 -0.79
N LEU A 18 -2.79 -0.74 0.27
CA LEU A 18 -1.75 -1.65 0.77
C LEU A 18 -2.33 -3.00 1.18
N SER A 19 -3.48 -2.98 1.86
CA SER A 19 -4.18 -4.20 2.28
C SER A 19 -4.69 -5.01 1.08
N LEU A 20 -5.15 -4.33 0.04
CA LEU A 20 -5.62 -4.95 -1.20
C LEU A 20 -4.46 -5.55 -2.01
N GLU A 21 -3.32 -4.86 -2.10
CA GLU A 21 -2.09 -5.35 -2.73
C GLU A 21 -1.62 -6.65 -2.05
N LEU A 22 -1.55 -6.66 -0.72
CA LEU A 22 -1.18 -7.85 0.06
C LEU A 22 -2.19 -9.00 -0.09
N TYR A 23 -3.49 -8.68 -0.19
CA TYR A 23 -4.53 -9.68 -0.43
C TYR A 23 -4.43 -10.27 -1.84
N ALA A 24 -4.18 -9.44 -2.86
CA ALA A 24 -3.98 -9.90 -4.23
C ALA A 24 -2.80 -10.87 -4.34
N LEU A 25 -1.71 -10.61 -3.59
CA LEU A 25 -0.56 -11.52 -3.51
C LEU A 25 -0.96 -12.91 -2.99
N LYS A 26 -1.71 -12.95 -1.89
CA LYS A 26 -2.25 -14.20 -1.30
C LYS A 26 -3.22 -14.92 -2.25
N PHE A 27 -4.02 -14.15 -2.97
CA PHE A 27 -5.01 -14.67 -3.91
C PHE A 27 -4.33 -15.32 -5.13
N ILE A 28 -3.34 -14.66 -5.73
CA ILE A 28 -2.54 -15.18 -6.84
C ILE A 28 -1.81 -16.46 -6.39
N GLN A 29 -1.16 -16.42 -5.23
CA GLN A 29 -0.48 -17.58 -4.67
C GLN A 29 -1.44 -18.77 -4.46
N SER A 30 -2.67 -18.52 -3.99
CA SER A 30 -3.70 -19.56 -3.81
C SER A 30 -4.20 -20.12 -5.15
N LEU A 31 -4.35 -19.27 -6.17
CA LEU A 31 -4.74 -19.67 -7.52
C LEU A 31 -3.69 -20.58 -8.17
N GLU A 32 -2.42 -20.19 -8.11
CA GLU A 32 -1.32 -20.99 -8.65
C GLU A 32 -1.07 -22.29 -7.87
N PHE A 33 -1.35 -22.30 -6.57
CA PHE A 33 -1.37 -23.55 -5.78
C PHE A 33 -2.40 -24.55 -6.31
N ASN A 34 -3.52 -24.04 -6.83
CA ASN A 34 -4.55 -24.86 -7.48
C ASN A 34 -4.13 -25.33 -8.88
N THR A 35 -3.22 -24.59 -9.55
CA THR A 35 -2.80 -24.87 -10.93
C THR A 35 -1.52 -25.72 -11.02
N GLY A 36 -0.90 -26.07 -9.88
CA GLY A 36 0.22 -27.01 -9.79
C GLY A 36 1.60 -26.43 -10.08
N SER A 37 1.71 -25.12 -10.32
CA SER A 37 2.97 -24.43 -10.66
C SER A 37 3.25 -23.26 -9.70
N ALA A 38 3.02 -23.47 -8.40
CA ALA A 38 3.21 -22.42 -7.41
C ALA A 38 4.71 -22.19 -7.13
N ASN A 39 5.15 -20.96 -7.28
CA ASN A 39 6.39 -20.50 -6.66
C ASN A 39 6.25 -20.63 -5.12
N LEU A 40 7.21 -21.30 -4.48
CA LEU A 40 7.18 -21.63 -3.05
C LEU A 40 7.20 -20.40 -2.13
N TYR A 41 7.61 -19.24 -2.64
CA TYR A 41 7.78 -18.02 -1.85
C TYR A 41 6.87 -16.89 -2.35
N PRO A 42 5.97 -16.36 -1.49
CA PRO A 42 5.19 -15.17 -1.83
C PRO A 42 6.07 -13.92 -2.03
N LEU A 43 7.31 -13.95 -1.55
CA LEU A 43 8.31 -12.92 -1.81
C LEU A 43 8.71 -12.82 -3.29
N ASP A 44 8.68 -13.90 -4.07
CA ASP A 44 8.94 -13.83 -5.51
C ASP A 44 7.85 -12.98 -6.20
N TYR A 45 6.58 -13.19 -5.84
CA TYR A 45 5.47 -12.38 -6.36
C TYR A 45 5.51 -10.92 -5.92
N ALA A 46 6.11 -10.61 -4.78
CA ALA A 46 6.29 -9.23 -4.35
C ALA A 46 7.41 -8.52 -5.15
N THR A 47 8.30 -9.31 -5.76
CA THR A 47 9.41 -8.82 -6.59
C THR A 47 8.98 -8.67 -8.05
N GLU A 48 7.86 -9.28 -8.45
CA GLU A 48 7.23 -9.03 -9.75
C GLU A 48 7.01 -7.52 -9.93
N ALA A 49 7.56 -6.99 -11.02
CA ALA A 49 7.60 -5.56 -11.33
C ALA A 49 6.28 -4.81 -11.06
N PRO A 50 5.09 -5.31 -11.45
CA PRO A 50 3.84 -4.59 -11.19
C PRO A 50 3.48 -4.50 -9.70
N MET A 51 3.74 -5.54 -8.90
CA MET A 51 3.43 -5.54 -7.46
C MET A 51 4.42 -4.71 -6.66
N SER A 52 5.71 -4.77 -7.01
CA SER A 52 6.75 -3.97 -6.37
C SER A 52 6.50 -2.47 -6.54
N ILE A 53 6.15 -2.05 -7.76
CA ILE A 53 5.84 -0.64 -8.07
C ILE A 53 4.60 -0.18 -7.30
N ALA A 54 3.54 -1.00 -7.25
CA ALA A 54 2.31 -0.68 -6.54
C ALA A 54 2.57 -0.44 -5.04
N LEU A 55 3.32 -1.36 -4.40
CA LEU A 55 3.74 -1.23 -3.00
C LEU A 55 4.51 0.06 -2.72
N ILE A 56 5.49 0.40 -3.57
CA ILE A 56 6.29 1.62 -3.42
C ILE A 56 5.42 2.87 -3.52
N ILE A 57 4.48 2.90 -4.46
CA ILE A 57 3.55 4.03 -4.64
C ILE A 57 2.64 4.15 -3.42
N SER A 58 2.04 3.05 -2.95
CA SER A 58 1.17 3.02 -1.77
C SER A 58 1.91 3.52 -0.52
N ILE A 59 3.14 3.06 -0.28
CA ILE A 59 3.99 3.54 0.83
C ILE A 59 4.28 5.04 0.68
N SER A 60 4.61 5.51 -0.52
CA SER A 60 4.91 6.91 -0.79
C SER A 60 3.71 7.82 -0.50
N ILE A 61 2.50 7.38 -0.86
CA ILE A 61 1.24 8.09 -0.57
C ILE A 61 0.98 8.17 0.93
N ILE A 62 1.22 7.09 1.68
CA ILE A 62 1.06 7.08 3.14
C ILE A 62 2.05 8.05 3.79
N ILE A 63 3.33 8.04 3.38
CA ILE A 63 4.37 8.96 3.89
C ILE A 63 4.00 10.42 3.60
N TYR A 64 3.50 10.69 2.39
CA TYR A 64 3.02 12.02 2.02
C TYR A 64 1.81 12.44 2.88
N GLY A 65 0.86 11.53 3.10
CA GLY A 65 -0.30 11.76 3.98
C GLY A 65 0.10 12.08 5.43
N ILE A 66 1.08 11.36 5.98
CA ILE A 66 1.62 11.61 7.34
C ILE A 66 2.31 12.98 7.41
N SER A 67 3.16 13.29 6.44
CA SER A 67 3.90 14.56 6.40
C SER A 67 2.94 15.76 6.28
N LEU A 68 1.92 15.63 5.43
CA LEU A 68 0.90 16.65 5.23
C LEU A 68 0.00 16.82 6.46
N SER A 69 -0.30 15.73 7.17
CA SER A 69 -1.04 15.76 8.44
C SER A 69 -0.22 16.42 9.55
N ARG A 70 1.09 16.13 9.63
CA ARG A 70 2.03 16.72 10.61
C ARG A 70 2.26 18.21 10.40
N SER A 71 2.27 18.70 9.16
CA SER A 71 2.44 20.15 8.86
C SER A 71 1.39 21.03 9.57
N LYS A 72 0.24 20.48 9.96
CA LYS A 72 -0.76 21.20 10.74
C LYS A 72 -0.44 21.33 12.23
N SER A 73 0.42 20.48 12.79
CA SER A 73 0.81 20.54 14.20
C SER A 73 1.67 21.78 14.50
N ASP A 74 2.33 22.34 13.49
CA ASP A 74 3.21 23.50 13.65
C ASP A 74 2.44 24.84 13.58
N SER A 75 1.32 24.89 12.85
CA SER A 75 0.50 26.12 12.71
C SER A 75 -0.46 26.39 13.87
N LYS A 76 -0.31 25.69 15.00
CA LYS A 76 -1.09 25.88 16.23
C LYS A 76 -0.22 26.27 17.44
N LYS A 77 1.02 26.69 17.20
CA LYS A 77 1.90 27.23 18.24
C LYS A 77 1.95 28.74 18.18
#